data_AF-A0A6M5YUC1-F1
#
_entry.id   AF-A0A6M5YUC1-F1
#
_cell.length_a   1.000
_cell.length_b   1.000
_cell.length_c   1.000
_cell.angle_alpha   90.00
_cell.angle_beta   90.00
_cell.angle_gamma   90.00
#
_symmetry.space_group_name_H-M   'P 1'
#
loop_
_entity.id
_entity.type
_entity.pdbx_description
1 polymer ?
#
loop_
_entity_poly.entity_id
_entity_poly.type
_entity_poly.pdbx_seq_one_letter_code
_entity_poly.pdbx_strand_id
1 'polypeptide(L)'
;MDPVWYFVVNGAQTGPVSFAELKAAAAAGKLSPGDLAWQEGTADWVPAGTVVGVFSPARPQPGAVPLPAAGPEPLSLDDEPPRRNRSRRPRRARDDAEPSGMPDWLQLIPVLIRRATNPDRSRIAPVPDEESALGRAGVMDPTARKFAVWRRSVLFVAAVPCAFAALFGLVDMIGMNKEEREPFSTFGLLLLYLQAFALFSLPAAAVLGALSYDRLAASARWVLVGGLVSFGVPLAVAFVPGDWLIDLKMTSSTTVQEAEAARGAVGAVLGVQFYLLLMPAVLSLLPAVSRACVLMKLLLPESLVPGWGLVTSIPLCALLTLSTFVMLYHLAGNALLITGLLLWVGAPLLYLTRFDLLTRPITAPADREALVRTAFGVFGLIALGMALLIVYLFTAKFLGKTLVGFDSATSIIRPWKLELHRKWIEYVGRSLFLSVFFADLLLRIALSVWREERAFSGTAPAAAFDHTMSGLGSAVLPRGSAPPVA
;
A
#
# COMPACT_ATOMS: atom_id res chain seq x y z
N MET A 1 29.56 -7.28 -54.43
CA MET A 1 28.76 -6.36 -53.62
C MET A 1 29.47 -6.24 -52.29
N ASP A 2 29.81 -5.01 -51.88
CA ASP A 2 30.43 -4.80 -50.57
C ASP A 2 29.41 -5.13 -49.47
N PRO A 3 29.82 -5.72 -48.35
CA PRO A 3 28.92 -6.07 -47.27
C PRO A 3 28.30 -4.80 -46.67
N VAL A 4 26.97 -4.78 -46.57
CA VAL A 4 26.18 -3.70 -46.00
C VAL A 4 26.00 -3.92 -44.50
N TRP A 5 26.21 -2.88 -43.72
CA TRP A 5 26.18 -2.91 -42.26
C TRP A 5 25.19 -1.91 -41.68
N TYR A 6 24.66 -2.25 -40.51
CA TYR A 6 23.85 -1.38 -39.66
C TYR A 6 24.38 -1.43 -38.23
N PHE A 7 24.31 -0.33 -37.48
CA PHE A 7 24.73 -0.29 -36.08
C PHE A 7 23.79 0.56 -35.22
N VAL A 8 23.69 0.28 -33.92
CA VAL A 8 22.81 0.95 -32.97
C VAL A 8 23.62 1.65 -31.89
N VAL A 9 23.46 2.96 -31.76
CA VAL A 9 24.06 3.78 -30.70
C VAL A 9 22.94 4.52 -29.97
N ASN A 10 22.91 4.44 -28.64
CA ASN A 10 21.86 5.07 -27.81
C ASN A 10 20.41 4.75 -28.25
N GLY A 11 20.18 3.56 -28.81
CA GLY A 11 18.86 3.11 -29.27
C GLY A 11 18.43 3.61 -30.66
N ALA A 12 19.28 4.36 -31.37
CA ALA A 12 19.04 4.78 -32.75
C ALA A 12 19.83 3.92 -33.74
N GLN A 13 19.13 3.26 -34.67
CA GLN A 13 19.74 2.46 -35.74
C GLN A 13 20.25 3.36 -36.87
N THR A 14 21.50 3.15 -37.30
CA THR A 14 22.15 3.88 -38.39
C THR A 14 22.62 2.88 -39.46
N GLY A 15 22.23 3.12 -40.72
CA GLY A 15 22.59 2.32 -41.89
C GLY A 15 21.63 2.56 -43.06
N PRO A 16 21.89 2.01 -44.26
CA PRO A 16 23.02 1.14 -44.62
C PRO A 16 24.35 1.89 -44.69
N VAL A 17 25.40 1.35 -44.07
CA VAL A 17 26.79 1.83 -44.18
C VAL A 17 27.71 0.74 -44.71
N SER A 18 28.80 1.15 -45.35
CA SER A 18 29.88 0.24 -45.73
C SER A 18 30.72 -0.18 -44.53
N PHE A 19 31.45 -1.29 -44.64
CA PHE A 19 32.39 -1.72 -43.59
C PHE A 19 33.47 -0.66 -43.29
N ALA A 20 33.87 0.12 -44.29
CA ALA A 20 34.84 1.22 -44.12
C ALA A 20 34.28 2.36 -43.26
N GLU A 21 33.01 2.71 -43.44
CA GLU A 21 32.31 3.72 -42.63
C GLU A 21 32.05 3.24 -41.20
N LEU A 22 31.75 1.95 -41.01
CA LEU A 22 31.63 1.32 -39.70
C LEU A 22 32.95 1.41 -38.91
N LYS A 23 34.08 1.14 -39.57
CA LYS A 23 35.42 1.30 -38.98
C LYS A 23 35.75 2.76 -38.68
N ALA A 24 35.34 3.70 -39.54
CA ALA A 24 35.52 5.13 -39.31
C ALA A 24 34.69 5.62 -38.10
N ALA A 25 33.48 5.11 -37.90
CA ALA A 25 32.64 5.42 -36.73
C ALA A 25 33.26 4.92 -35.42
N ALA A 26 33.89 3.73 -35.43
CA ALA A 26 34.64 3.21 -34.29
C ALA A 26 35.91 4.04 -34.00
N ALA A 27 36.68 4.40 -35.04
CA ALA A 27 37.88 5.23 -34.90
C ALA A 27 37.57 6.66 -34.40
N ALA A 28 36.41 7.20 -34.75
CA ALA A 28 35.93 8.51 -34.30
C ALA A 28 35.31 8.49 -32.89
N GLY A 29 35.24 7.32 -32.22
CA GLY A 29 34.61 7.18 -30.90
C GLY A 29 33.09 7.28 -30.90
N LYS A 30 32.45 7.23 -32.08
CA LYS A 30 30.98 7.25 -32.22
C LYS A 30 30.35 5.88 -32.00
N LEU A 31 31.13 4.81 -32.15
CA LEU A 31 30.72 3.42 -31.95
C LEU A 31 31.64 2.78 -30.89
N SER A 32 31.07 2.34 -29.79
CA SER A 32 31.77 1.67 -28.69
C SER A 32 31.79 0.14 -28.89
N PRO A 33 32.75 -0.59 -28.30
CA PRO A 33 32.80 -2.07 -28.43
C PRO A 33 31.54 -2.80 -27.93
N GLY A 34 30.77 -2.18 -27.03
CA GLY A 34 29.52 -2.74 -26.50
C GLY A 34 28.25 -2.41 -27.30
N ASP A 35 28.34 -1.54 -28.31
CA ASP A 35 27.20 -1.20 -29.18
C ASP A 35 26.89 -2.35 -30.14
N LEU A 36 25.66 -2.45 -30.63
CA LEU A 36 25.24 -3.55 -31.51
C LEU A 36 25.49 -3.22 -32.98
N ALA A 37 26.04 -4.17 -33.73
CA ALA A 37 26.24 -4.13 -35.17
C ALA A 37 25.62 -5.35 -35.84
N TRP A 38 25.07 -5.18 -37.04
CA TRP A 38 24.44 -6.23 -37.82
C TRP A 38 24.85 -6.12 -39.28
N GLN A 39 25.14 -7.26 -39.89
CA GLN A 39 25.51 -7.39 -41.29
C GLN A 39 24.33 -7.94 -42.08
N GLU A 40 24.03 -7.33 -43.23
CA GLU A 40 22.97 -7.79 -44.11
C GLU A 40 23.21 -9.26 -44.51
N GLY A 41 22.24 -10.13 -44.20
CA GLY A 41 22.31 -11.57 -44.42
C GLY A 41 22.66 -12.43 -43.18
N THR A 42 22.87 -11.82 -42.01
CA THR A 42 23.10 -12.55 -40.73
C THR A 42 21.83 -12.58 -39.86
N ALA A 43 21.67 -13.62 -39.02
CA ALA A 43 20.46 -13.82 -38.23
C ALA A 43 20.36 -12.90 -37.00
N ASP A 44 21.49 -12.55 -36.39
CA ASP A 44 21.54 -11.89 -35.07
C ASP A 44 22.41 -10.62 -35.08
N TRP A 45 22.03 -9.64 -34.26
CA TRP A 45 22.86 -8.48 -33.92
C TRP A 45 24.01 -8.91 -33.00
N VAL A 46 25.23 -8.52 -33.32
CA VAL A 46 26.43 -8.85 -32.54
C VAL A 46 27.08 -7.59 -31.96
N PRO A 47 27.72 -7.65 -30.78
CA PRO A 47 28.48 -6.51 -30.26
C PRO A 47 29.56 -6.08 -31.26
N ALA A 48 29.68 -4.79 -31.52
CA ALA A 48 30.62 -4.22 -32.48
C ALA A 48 32.06 -4.65 -32.17
N GLY A 49 32.40 -4.82 -30.88
CA GLY A 49 33.72 -5.29 -30.43
C GLY A 49 34.07 -6.72 -30.87
N THR A 50 33.07 -7.53 -31.24
CA THR A 50 33.26 -8.89 -31.78
C THR A 50 33.44 -8.92 -33.30
N VAL A 51 33.16 -7.80 -33.98
CA VAL A 51 33.35 -7.69 -35.44
C VAL A 51 34.84 -7.47 -35.73
N VAL A 52 35.48 -8.50 -36.28
CA VAL A 52 36.91 -8.51 -36.61
C VAL A 52 37.23 -7.36 -37.57
N GLY A 53 38.17 -6.48 -37.18
CA GLY A 53 38.66 -5.39 -38.01
C GLY A 53 37.97 -4.03 -37.85
N VAL A 54 36.88 -3.95 -37.07
CA VAL A 54 36.19 -2.68 -36.73
C VAL A 54 37.00 -1.89 -35.70
N PHE A 55 37.51 -2.57 -34.68
CA PHE A 55 38.41 -1.97 -33.69
C PHE A 55 39.85 -2.36 -34.01
N SER A 56 40.72 -1.39 -34.23
CA SER A 56 42.15 -1.65 -34.37
C SER A 56 42.76 -1.81 -32.97
N PRO A 57 43.61 -2.83 -32.72
CA PRO A 57 44.35 -2.91 -31.46
C PRO A 57 45.21 -1.64 -31.33
N ALA A 58 45.12 -0.98 -30.18
CA ALA A 58 45.94 0.18 -29.88
C ALA A 58 47.42 -0.19 -30.08
N ARG A 59 48.11 0.56 -30.95
CA ARG A 59 49.55 0.43 -31.15
C ARG A 59 50.25 0.73 -29.82
N PRO A 60 51.09 -0.16 -29.26
CA PRO A 60 51.98 0.21 -28.18
C PRO A 60 52.95 1.27 -28.73
N GLN A 61 53.15 2.37 -28.02
CA GLN A 61 54.25 3.30 -28.29
C GLN A 61 55.54 2.71 -27.68
N PRO A 62 56.58 2.39 -28.48
CA PRO A 62 57.90 2.04 -27.97
C PRO A 62 58.88 3.19 -28.24
N GLY A 63 59.54 3.68 -27.19
CA GLY A 63 60.81 4.41 -27.33
C GLY A 63 60.88 5.80 -26.72
N ALA A 64 60.99 5.88 -25.40
CA ALA A 64 62.03 6.72 -24.79
C ALA A 64 62.91 5.77 -23.98
N VAL A 65 64.05 5.37 -24.55
CA VAL A 65 65.08 4.55 -23.89
C VAL A 65 66.12 5.50 -23.26
N PRO A 66 66.72 5.12 -22.11
CA PRO A 66 67.66 5.95 -21.32
C PRO A 66 69.12 5.77 -21.77
N LEU A 67 70.01 6.69 -21.38
CA LEU A 67 71.47 6.58 -21.50
C LEU A 67 72.18 7.31 -20.31
N PRO A 68 73.46 6.98 -19.97
CA PRO A 68 73.82 6.15 -18.80
C PRO A 68 75.13 6.56 -18.07
N ALA A 69 75.62 5.64 -17.22
CA ALA A 69 76.91 5.57 -16.48
C ALA A 69 76.95 6.33 -15.14
N ALA A 70 77.36 5.75 -14.00
CA ALA A 70 78.31 4.66 -13.77
C ALA A 70 77.96 3.83 -12.51
N GLY A 71 78.45 2.60 -12.42
CA GLY A 71 78.70 1.89 -11.16
C GLY A 71 80.21 1.76 -10.90
N PRO A 72 80.69 0.91 -9.95
CA PRO A 72 80.03 0.41 -8.75
C PRO A 72 80.88 0.57 -7.44
N GLU A 73 80.18 0.40 -6.29
CA GLU A 73 80.62 0.09 -4.91
C GLU A 73 81.31 1.16 -4.02
N PRO A 74 81.24 1.06 -2.65
CA PRO A 74 80.48 0.13 -1.78
C PRO A 74 79.63 0.82 -0.67
N LEU A 75 78.85 0.00 0.04
CA LEU A 75 78.07 0.32 1.24
C LEU A 75 78.93 0.99 2.35
N SER A 76 78.56 2.19 2.80
CA SER A 76 78.91 2.69 4.13
C SER A 76 77.65 2.85 4.99
N LEU A 77 77.63 2.10 6.09
CA LEU A 77 76.86 2.41 7.29
C LEU A 77 77.45 3.70 7.89
N ASP A 78 76.56 4.57 8.36
CA ASP A 78 76.80 5.89 8.98
C ASP A 78 76.65 7.07 8.01
N ASP A 79 75.43 7.61 7.95
CA ASP A 79 75.21 9.07 8.08
C ASP A 79 73.72 9.37 8.32
N GLU A 80 73.48 10.13 9.39
CA GLU A 80 72.18 10.48 9.96
C GLU A 80 71.38 11.44 9.03
N PRO A 81 70.05 11.25 8.87
CA PRO A 81 69.28 12.10 7.96
C PRO A 81 69.03 13.51 8.54
N PRO A 82 69.23 14.59 7.76
CA PRO A 82 68.92 15.94 8.21
C PRO A 82 67.41 16.18 8.27
N ARG A 83 67.00 16.80 9.38
CA ARG A 83 65.61 17.12 9.75
C ARG A 83 64.91 17.98 8.69
N ARG A 84 63.85 17.44 8.09
CA ARG A 84 62.98 18.18 7.17
C ARG A 84 61.98 19.04 7.95
N ASN A 85 62.07 20.35 7.68
CA ASN A 85 61.33 21.43 8.30
C ASN A 85 59.81 21.26 8.18
N ARG A 86 59.13 21.44 9.31
CA ARG A 86 57.68 21.35 9.51
C ARG A 86 56.99 22.62 9.04
N SER A 87 56.53 22.69 7.80
CA SER A 87 55.47 23.65 7.42
C SER A 87 54.98 23.43 5.98
N ARG A 88 54.09 22.45 5.82
CA ARG A 88 52.98 22.38 4.85
C ARG A 88 52.57 20.91 4.76
N ARG A 89 51.78 20.48 5.74
CA ARG A 89 50.94 19.30 5.53
C ARG A 89 49.99 19.62 4.38
N PRO A 90 49.84 18.74 3.38
CA PRO A 90 48.64 18.77 2.56
C PRO A 90 47.48 18.67 3.54
N ARG A 91 46.57 19.62 3.44
CA ARG A 91 45.28 19.57 4.12
C ARG A 91 44.70 18.20 3.76
N ARG A 92 44.73 17.25 4.70
CA ARG A 92 43.72 16.19 4.71
C ARG A 92 42.42 16.95 4.49
N ALA A 93 41.72 16.70 3.39
CA ALA A 93 40.28 16.61 3.50
C ALA A 93 40.08 15.61 4.65
N ARG A 94 39.98 16.04 5.91
CA ARG A 94 38.81 16.72 6.48
C ARG A 94 37.64 16.10 5.79
N ASP A 95 37.33 14.91 6.29
CA ASP A 95 35.97 14.45 6.50
C ASP A 95 35.03 15.28 5.64
N ASP A 96 34.64 14.71 4.50
CA ASP A 96 33.30 14.92 4.02
C ASP A 96 32.40 14.40 5.14
N ALA A 97 32.28 15.21 6.20
CA ALA A 97 31.18 15.20 7.10
C ALA A 97 30.00 15.54 6.19
N GLU A 98 29.43 14.50 5.60
CA GLU A 98 28.02 14.49 5.25
C GLU A 98 27.31 15.20 6.41
N PRO A 99 26.52 16.24 6.12
CA PRO A 99 25.97 17.10 7.16
C PRO A 99 25.09 16.22 8.04
N SER A 100 25.60 15.79 9.20
CA SER A 100 24.96 14.90 10.20
C SER A 100 23.59 14.44 9.72
N GLY A 101 23.61 13.54 8.73
CA GLY A 101 22.42 13.19 7.98
C GLY A 101 21.45 12.53 8.93
N MET A 102 20.15 12.78 8.78
CA MET A 102 19.16 11.99 9.51
C MET A 102 19.52 10.50 9.40
N PRO A 103 19.51 9.71 10.50
CA PRO A 103 19.72 8.26 10.46
C PRO A 103 19.07 7.59 9.25
N ASP A 104 19.73 6.63 8.61
CA ASP A 104 19.27 6.00 7.34
C ASP A 104 17.79 5.59 7.34
N TRP A 105 17.27 5.11 8.48
CA TRP A 105 15.87 4.74 8.63
C TRP A 105 14.90 5.94 8.58
N LEU A 106 15.31 7.13 8.99
CA LEU A 106 14.54 8.37 8.87
C LEU A 106 14.44 8.83 7.41
N GLN A 107 15.48 8.58 6.61
CA GLN A 107 15.47 8.90 5.17
C GLN A 107 14.46 8.02 4.40
N LEU A 108 14.14 6.84 4.93
CA LEU A 108 13.11 5.96 4.37
C LEU A 108 11.68 6.47 4.64
N ILE A 109 11.43 7.21 5.73
CA ILE A 109 10.10 7.70 6.10
C ILE A 109 9.39 8.44 4.94
N PRO A 110 9.98 9.47 4.29
CA PRO A 110 9.31 10.16 3.19
C PRO A 110 9.03 9.22 2.00
N VAL A 111 9.87 8.21 1.76
CA VAL A 111 9.65 7.20 0.72
C VAL A 111 8.45 6.33 1.06
N LEU A 112 8.36 5.83 2.30
CA LEU A 112 7.24 5.00 2.76
C LEU A 112 5.92 5.78 2.70
N ILE A 113 5.90 7.03 3.18
CA ILE A 113 4.72 7.90 3.14
C ILE A 113 4.30 8.13 1.69
N ARG A 114 5.23 8.54 0.82
CA ARG A 114 4.94 8.81 -0.60
C ARG A 114 4.36 7.57 -1.29
N ARG A 115 4.93 6.37 -1.06
CA ARG A 115 4.40 5.12 -1.64
C ARG A 115 3.01 4.76 -1.12
N ALA A 116 2.73 5.01 0.15
CA ALA A 116 1.43 4.71 0.75
C ALA A 116 0.32 5.67 0.28
N THR A 117 0.65 6.93 0.01
CA THR A 117 -0.31 7.98 -0.36
C THR A 117 -0.43 8.24 -1.87
N ASN A 118 0.53 7.80 -2.68
CA ASN A 118 0.51 8.04 -4.13
C ASN A 118 -0.71 7.34 -4.79
N PRO A 119 -1.60 8.10 -5.46
CA PRO A 119 -2.71 7.54 -6.21
C PRO A 119 -2.27 6.63 -7.36
N ASP A 120 -1.13 6.93 -8.02
CA ASP A 120 -0.57 6.10 -9.08
C ASP A 120 0.38 5.03 -8.51
N ARG A 121 -0.22 3.90 -8.13
CA ARG A 121 0.48 2.75 -7.53
C ARG A 121 1.29 1.94 -8.53
N SER A 122 1.17 2.28 -9.79
CA SER A 122 1.82 1.63 -10.91
C SER A 122 3.32 1.98 -11.00
N ARG A 123 3.69 3.14 -10.42
CA ARG A 123 5.04 3.70 -10.34
C ARG A 123 5.83 3.30 -9.09
N ILE A 124 5.30 2.37 -8.28
CA ILE A 124 6.00 1.89 -7.09
C ILE A 124 7.27 1.16 -7.54
N ALA A 125 8.40 1.51 -6.95
CA ALA A 125 9.69 0.90 -7.20
C ALA A 125 10.46 0.70 -5.87
N PRO A 126 11.16 -0.44 -5.69
CA PRO A 126 12.00 -0.69 -4.53
C PRO A 126 13.21 0.27 -4.50
N VAL A 127 13.69 0.58 -3.29
CA VAL A 127 14.99 1.27 -3.08
C VAL A 127 16.11 0.22 -3.23
N PRO A 128 17.36 0.59 -3.62
CA PRO A 128 18.45 -0.38 -3.81
C PRO A 128 18.65 -1.38 -2.66
N ASP A 129 18.53 -0.93 -1.41
CA ASP A 129 18.62 -1.82 -0.24
C ASP A 129 17.48 -2.84 -0.20
N GLU A 130 16.26 -2.41 -0.51
CA GLU A 130 15.07 -3.27 -0.58
C GLU A 130 15.19 -4.29 -1.71
N GLU A 131 15.72 -3.84 -2.86
CA GLU A 131 15.99 -4.68 -4.01
C GLU A 131 17.01 -5.77 -3.68
N SER A 132 18.10 -5.42 -2.99
CA SER A 132 19.09 -6.39 -2.53
C SER A 132 18.51 -7.40 -1.53
N ALA A 133 17.69 -6.94 -0.59
CA ALA A 133 17.07 -7.80 0.42
C ALA A 133 16.05 -8.77 -0.20
N LEU A 134 15.21 -8.28 -1.12
CA LEU A 134 14.26 -9.11 -1.86
C LEU A 134 14.96 -10.11 -2.78
N GLY A 135 16.07 -9.70 -3.41
CA GLY A 135 16.93 -10.60 -4.17
C GLY A 135 17.50 -11.73 -3.32
N ARG A 136 18.04 -11.42 -2.13
CA ARG A 136 18.52 -12.43 -1.17
C ARG A 136 17.42 -13.38 -0.69
N ALA A 137 16.19 -12.90 -0.57
CA ALA A 137 15.03 -13.71 -0.17
C ALA A 137 14.44 -14.55 -1.32
N GLY A 138 14.99 -14.47 -2.54
CA GLY A 138 14.53 -15.22 -3.71
C GLY A 138 13.33 -14.60 -4.44
N VAL A 139 12.95 -13.36 -4.13
CA VAL A 139 11.83 -12.67 -4.80
C VAL A 139 12.36 -12.01 -6.07
N MET A 140 12.29 -12.72 -7.19
CA MET A 140 12.82 -12.26 -8.48
C MET A 140 11.80 -11.54 -9.36
N ASP A 141 10.52 -11.88 -9.23
CA ASP A 141 9.47 -11.27 -10.03
C ASP A 141 9.30 -9.76 -9.71
N PRO A 142 9.35 -8.86 -10.73
CA PRO A 142 9.23 -7.43 -10.52
C PRO A 142 7.90 -7.01 -9.86
N THR A 143 6.79 -7.67 -10.21
CA THR A 143 5.46 -7.35 -9.66
C THR A 143 5.38 -7.75 -8.19
N ALA A 144 5.92 -8.92 -7.83
CA ALA A 144 6.05 -9.36 -6.45
C ALA A 144 6.91 -8.41 -5.61
N ARG A 145 8.03 -7.88 -6.16
CA ARG A 145 8.85 -6.86 -5.50
C ARG A 145 8.06 -5.58 -5.24
N LYS A 146 7.35 -5.06 -6.25
CA LYS A 146 6.49 -3.86 -6.11
C LYS A 146 5.42 -4.05 -5.04
N PHE A 147 4.77 -5.21 -5.04
CA PHE A 147 3.78 -5.57 -4.02
C PHE A 147 4.39 -5.62 -2.62
N ALA A 148 5.55 -6.25 -2.45
CA ALA A 148 6.24 -6.36 -1.17
C ALA A 148 6.57 -4.99 -0.56
N VAL A 149 7.17 -4.08 -1.34
CA VAL A 149 7.55 -2.74 -0.84
C VAL A 149 6.34 -1.83 -0.64
N TRP A 150 5.27 -1.99 -1.42
CA TRP A 150 4.00 -1.31 -1.18
C TRP A 150 3.41 -1.73 0.18
N ARG A 151 3.35 -3.04 0.46
CA ARG A 151 2.85 -3.58 1.74
C ARG A 151 3.65 -3.03 2.91
N ARG A 152 4.99 -3.08 2.82
CA ARG A 152 5.89 -2.51 3.83
C ARG A 152 5.54 -1.06 4.14
N SER A 153 5.37 -0.25 3.08
CA SER A 153 5.08 1.17 3.19
C SER A 153 3.73 1.43 3.86
N VAL A 154 2.67 0.77 3.41
CA VAL A 154 1.33 0.97 3.97
C VAL A 154 1.22 0.45 5.39
N LEU A 155 1.82 -0.71 5.71
CA LEU A 155 1.81 -1.25 7.06
C LEU A 155 2.57 -0.35 8.03
N PHE A 156 3.74 0.19 7.63
CA PHE A 156 4.48 1.13 8.48
C PHE A 156 3.69 2.42 8.73
N VAL A 157 3.07 2.98 7.68
CA VAL A 157 2.21 4.17 7.81
C VAL A 157 0.95 3.88 8.63
N ALA A 158 0.39 2.67 8.55
CA ALA A 158 -0.76 2.26 9.36
C ALA A 158 -0.40 2.00 10.84
N ALA A 159 0.82 1.56 11.13
CA ALA A 159 1.26 1.25 12.48
C ALA A 159 1.17 2.46 13.42
N VAL A 160 1.49 3.66 12.93
CA VAL A 160 1.47 4.89 13.72
C VAL A 160 0.07 5.25 14.23
N PRO A 161 -0.95 5.49 13.38
CA PRO A 161 -2.30 5.78 13.86
C PRO A 161 -2.90 4.61 14.65
N CYS A 162 -2.62 3.35 14.28
CA CYS A 162 -3.06 2.20 15.06
C CYS A 162 -2.46 2.18 16.48
N ALA A 163 -1.18 2.55 16.63
CA ALA A 163 -0.53 2.64 17.93
C ALA A 163 -1.10 3.76 18.79
N PHE A 164 -1.35 4.95 18.21
CA PHE A 164 -2.02 6.04 18.92
C PHE A 164 -3.44 5.67 19.33
N ALA A 165 -4.22 5.04 18.45
CA ALA A 165 -5.57 4.59 18.78
C ALA A 165 -5.60 3.55 19.91
N ALA A 166 -4.66 2.59 19.89
CA ALA A 166 -4.51 1.59 20.95
C ALA A 166 -4.06 2.22 22.27
N LEU A 167 -3.10 3.15 22.23
CA LEU A 167 -2.62 3.86 23.42
C LEU A 167 -3.74 4.70 24.04
N PHE A 168 -4.47 5.48 23.25
CA PHE A 168 -5.60 6.24 23.77
C PHE A 168 -6.70 5.33 24.32
N GLY A 169 -7.03 4.24 23.63
CA GLY A 169 -7.99 3.25 24.16
C GLY A 169 -7.55 2.64 25.50
N LEU A 170 -6.25 2.43 25.71
CA LEU A 170 -5.71 1.96 26.99
C LEU A 170 -5.73 3.06 28.06
N VAL A 171 -5.37 4.29 27.70
CA VAL A 171 -5.41 5.44 28.62
C VAL A 171 -6.84 5.69 29.10
N ASP A 172 -7.83 5.66 28.19
CA ASP A 172 -9.25 5.81 28.52
C ASP A 172 -9.70 4.70 29.48
N MET A 173 -9.23 3.46 29.28
CA MET A 173 -9.53 2.34 30.17
C MET A 173 -8.90 2.49 31.57
N ILE A 174 -7.62 2.90 31.64
CA ILE A 174 -6.90 3.08 32.91
C ILE A 174 -7.41 4.31 33.67
N GLY A 175 -7.78 5.36 32.94
CA GLY A 175 -8.31 6.62 33.47
C GLY A 175 -9.77 6.55 33.91
N MET A 176 -10.45 5.42 33.70
CA MET A 176 -11.86 5.23 34.06
C MET A 176 -12.11 5.48 35.56
N ASN A 177 -13.05 6.36 35.85
CA ASN A 177 -13.37 6.80 37.21
C ASN A 177 -14.10 5.71 38.00
N LYS A 178 -14.16 5.86 39.34
CA LYS A 178 -14.85 4.90 40.20
C LYS A 178 -16.33 4.73 39.82
N GLU A 179 -17.02 5.83 39.54
CA GLU A 179 -18.43 5.84 39.12
C GLU A 179 -18.67 5.10 37.80
N GLU A 180 -17.70 5.16 36.88
CA GLU A 180 -17.78 4.46 35.59
C GLU A 180 -17.49 2.96 35.72
N ARG A 181 -16.66 2.58 36.72
CA ARG A 181 -16.31 1.19 37.01
C ARG A 181 -17.36 0.45 37.82
N GLU A 182 -18.03 1.15 38.74
CA GLU A 182 -19.05 0.58 39.64
C GLU A 182 -20.16 -0.23 38.97
N PRO A 183 -20.69 0.15 37.78
CA PRO A 183 -21.70 -0.67 37.12
C PRO A 183 -21.15 -1.97 36.51
N PHE A 184 -19.84 -2.10 36.27
CA PHE A 184 -19.31 -3.29 35.61
C PHE A 184 -19.05 -4.44 36.59
N SER A 185 -19.41 -5.65 36.18
CA SER A 185 -19.00 -6.88 36.90
C SER A 185 -17.49 -7.12 36.76
N THR A 186 -16.91 -7.96 37.61
CA THR A 186 -15.49 -8.38 37.48
C THR A 186 -15.20 -8.98 36.11
N PHE A 187 -16.16 -9.75 35.57
CA PHE A 187 -16.07 -10.35 34.24
C PHE A 187 -16.15 -9.28 33.13
N GLY A 188 -17.08 -8.32 33.27
CA GLY A 188 -17.20 -7.19 32.35
C GLY A 188 -15.94 -6.33 32.29
N LEU A 189 -15.34 -6.02 33.45
CA LEU A 189 -14.06 -5.32 33.54
C LEU A 189 -12.94 -6.09 32.85
N LEU A 190 -12.84 -7.41 33.08
CA LEU A 190 -11.85 -8.26 32.39
C LEU A 190 -11.99 -8.18 30.87
N LEU A 191 -13.21 -8.23 30.35
CA LEU A 191 -13.47 -8.12 28.90
C LEU A 191 -13.13 -6.73 28.34
N LEU A 192 -13.40 -5.66 29.09
CA LEU A 192 -12.99 -4.31 28.70
C LEU A 192 -11.46 -4.18 28.60
N TYR A 193 -10.72 -4.73 29.58
CA TYR A 193 -9.27 -4.78 29.51
C TYR A 193 -8.79 -5.62 28.32
N LEU A 194 -9.34 -6.82 28.14
CA LEU A 194 -9.02 -7.69 27.00
C LEU A 194 -9.21 -6.97 25.67
N GLN A 195 -10.31 -6.22 25.53
CA GLN A 195 -10.60 -5.44 24.34
C GLN A 195 -9.60 -4.29 24.14
N ALA A 196 -9.23 -3.55 25.19
CA ALA A 196 -8.22 -2.50 25.12
C ALA A 196 -6.84 -3.07 24.71
N PHE A 197 -6.44 -4.23 25.25
CA PHE A 197 -5.22 -4.92 24.85
C PHE A 197 -5.30 -5.45 23.41
N ALA A 198 -6.45 -5.94 22.97
CA ALA A 198 -6.64 -6.42 21.61
C ALA A 198 -6.41 -5.32 20.56
N LEU A 199 -6.59 -4.04 20.89
CA LEU A 199 -6.27 -2.92 19.97
C LEU A 199 -4.77 -2.86 19.61
N PHE A 200 -3.87 -3.35 20.47
CA PHE A 200 -2.44 -3.41 20.18
C PHE A 200 -2.07 -4.49 19.15
N SER A 201 -2.99 -5.39 18.81
CA SER A 201 -2.75 -6.40 17.77
C SER A 201 -2.53 -5.78 16.39
N LEU A 202 -3.23 -4.69 16.04
CA LEU A 202 -3.03 -4.00 14.75
C LEU A 202 -1.65 -3.35 14.61
N PRO A 203 -1.19 -2.47 15.52
CA PRO A 203 0.14 -1.86 15.37
C PRO A 203 1.25 -2.91 15.47
N ALA A 204 1.13 -3.91 16.34
CA ALA A 204 2.10 -5.00 16.42
C ALA A 204 2.17 -5.81 15.11
N ALA A 205 1.02 -6.22 14.56
CA ALA A 205 0.96 -6.93 13.28
C ALA A 205 1.44 -6.08 12.11
N ALA A 206 1.18 -4.76 12.14
CA ALA A 206 1.64 -3.84 11.12
C ALA A 206 3.16 -3.71 11.12
N VAL A 207 3.79 -3.57 12.30
CA VAL A 207 5.24 -3.52 12.43
C VAL A 207 5.87 -4.86 12.04
N LEU A 208 5.41 -5.98 12.61
CA LEU A 208 5.95 -7.31 12.30
C LEU A 208 5.76 -7.67 10.82
N GLY A 209 4.61 -7.33 10.25
CA GLY A 209 4.31 -7.49 8.84
C GLY A 209 5.19 -6.60 7.94
N ALA A 210 5.46 -5.36 8.33
CA ALA A 210 6.35 -4.46 7.61
C ALA A 210 7.82 -4.90 7.69
N LEU A 211 8.27 -5.42 8.83
CA LEU A 211 9.64 -5.92 9.01
C LEU A 211 9.91 -7.22 8.24
N SER A 212 8.88 -8.06 8.06
CA SER A 212 8.96 -9.33 7.31
C SER A 212 8.59 -9.20 5.82
N TYR A 213 8.80 -8.02 5.22
CA TYR A 213 8.43 -7.74 3.82
C TYR A 213 9.19 -8.61 2.80
N ASP A 214 10.38 -9.08 3.17
CA ASP A 214 11.21 -10.04 2.44
C ASP A 214 10.54 -11.42 2.31
N ARG A 215 9.72 -11.78 3.30
CA ARG A 215 9.00 -13.05 3.39
C ARG A 215 7.49 -12.83 3.37
N LEU A 216 6.94 -12.63 2.18
CA LEU A 216 5.52 -12.32 1.94
C LEU A 216 4.54 -13.24 2.67
N ALA A 217 4.83 -14.55 2.73
CA ALA A 217 3.97 -15.51 3.43
C ALA A 217 3.94 -15.28 4.95
N ALA A 218 5.07 -14.96 5.58
CA ALA A 218 5.15 -14.65 7.00
C ALA A 218 4.47 -13.31 7.30
N SER A 219 4.75 -12.29 6.48
CA SER A 219 4.11 -10.98 6.60
C SER A 219 2.58 -11.07 6.49
N ALA A 220 2.06 -11.84 5.53
CA ALA A 220 0.62 -12.03 5.38
C ALA A 220 -0.01 -12.76 6.57
N ARG A 221 0.71 -13.67 7.24
CA ARG A 221 0.21 -14.33 8.47
C ARG A 221 0.08 -13.32 9.62
N TRP A 222 1.06 -12.43 9.81
CA TRP A 222 0.97 -11.37 10.83
C TRP A 222 -0.22 -10.45 10.59
N VAL A 223 -0.41 -10.00 9.35
CA VAL A 223 -1.55 -9.15 8.96
C VAL A 223 -2.88 -9.88 9.21
N LEU A 224 -2.99 -11.15 8.83
CA LEU A 224 -4.18 -11.97 9.07
C LEU A 224 -4.50 -12.11 10.56
N VAL A 225 -3.54 -12.54 11.37
CA VAL A 225 -3.73 -12.75 12.82
C VAL A 225 -4.06 -11.43 13.51
N GLY A 226 -3.32 -10.35 13.24
CA GLY A 226 -3.61 -9.04 13.84
C GLY A 226 -4.97 -8.49 13.45
N GLY A 227 -5.37 -8.65 12.18
CA GLY A 227 -6.71 -8.30 11.72
C GLY A 227 -7.78 -9.10 12.44
N LEU A 228 -7.65 -10.43 12.49
CA LEU A 228 -8.63 -11.30 13.15
C LEU A 228 -8.76 -11.02 14.64
N VAL A 229 -7.67 -10.77 15.37
CA VAL A 229 -7.73 -10.43 16.80
C VAL A 229 -8.40 -9.06 17.00
N SER A 230 -8.01 -8.04 16.23
CA SER A 230 -8.56 -6.69 16.40
C SER A 230 -10.04 -6.59 16.03
N PHE A 231 -10.55 -7.41 15.10
CA PHE A 231 -11.96 -7.43 14.73
C PHE A 231 -12.75 -8.44 15.58
N GLY A 232 -12.18 -9.62 15.81
CA GLY A 232 -12.83 -10.73 16.50
C GLY A 232 -13.08 -10.45 17.97
N VAL A 233 -12.14 -9.81 18.68
CA VAL A 233 -12.30 -9.56 20.13
C VAL A 233 -13.45 -8.57 20.40
N PRO A 234 -13.48 -7.34 19.83
CA PRO A 234 -14.59 -6.41 20.07
C PRO A 234 -15.95 -6.98 19.61
N LEU A 235 -15.95 -7.74 18.51
CA LEU A 235 -17.16 -8.39 18.02
C LEU A 235 -17.65 -9.47 18.99
N ALA A 236 -16.76 -10.34 19.48
CA ALA A 236 -17.11 -11.37 20.45
C ALA A 236 -17.63 -10.77 21.75
N VAL A 237 -17.02 -9.68 22.24
CA VAL A 237 -17.48 -8.97 23.44
C VAL A 237 -18.86 -8.35 23.20
N ALA A 238 -19.14 -7.82 22.01
CA ALA A 238 -20.45 -7.25 21.68
C ALA A 238 -21.60 -8.29 21.68
N PHE A 239 -21.30 -9.58 21.54
CA PHE A 239 -22.28 -10.68 21.64
C PHE A 239 -22.44 -11.22 23.08
N VAL A 240 -21.68 -10.71 24.05
CA VAL A 240 -21.83 -11.12 25.46
C VAL A 240 -23.09 -10.49 26.05
N PRO A 241 -23.95 -11.25 26.75
CA PRO A 241 -25.14 -10.71 27.40
C PRO A 241 -24.81 -9.55 28.35
N GLY A 242 -25.62 -8.49 28.30
CA GLY A 242 -25.42 -7.29 29.15
C GLY A 242 -25.39 -7.60 30.64
N ASP A 243 -26.19 -8.57 31.10
CA ASP A 243 -26.24 -9.01 32.50
C ASP A 243 -24.92 -9.65 32.99
N TRP A 244 -24.06 -10.12 32.07
CA TRP A 244 -22.73 -10.61 32.43
C TRP A 244 -21.72 -9.47 32.51
N LEU A 245 -21.95 -8.39 31.77
CA LEU A 245 -21.07 -7.23 31.72
C LEU A 245 -21.34 -6.27 32.89
N ILE A 246 -22.60 -6.09 33.27
CA ILE A 246 -23.04 -5.09 34.25
C ILE A 246 -23.66 -5.77 35.47
N ASP A 247 -23.22 -5.37 36.65
CA ASP A 247 -23.78 -5.79 37.93
C ASP A 247 -24.70 -4.69 38.49
N LEU A 248 -26.00 -4.82 38.23
CA LEU A 248 -27.01 -3.89 38.73
C LEU A 248 -27.32 -4.17 40.20
N LYS A 249 -26.76 -3.34 41.09
CA LYS A 249 -27.08 -3.36 42.52
C LYS A 249 -28.52 -2.89 42.75
N MET A 250 -29.45 -3.84 42.86
CA MET A 250 -30.85 -3.60 43.21
C MET A 250 -30.99 -3.50 44.74
N THR A 251 -31.69 -2.48 45.22
CA THR A 251 -32.03 -2.33 46.64
C THR A 251 -33.25 -3.17 47.00
N SER A 252 -33.42 -3.52 48.28
CA SER A 252 -34.55 -4.35 48.75
C SER A 252 -35.95 -3.75 48.50
N SER A 253 -36.03 -2.45 48.17
CA SER A 253 -37.26 -1.73 47.86
C SER A 253 -37.56 -1.65 46.36
N THR A 254 -36.70 -2.14 45.48
CA THR A 254 -36.89 -2.04 44.03
C THR A 254 -37.94 -3.04 43.56
N THR A 255 -38.97 -2.55 42.87
CA THR A 255 -40.02 -3.43 42.31
C THR A 255 -39.50 -4.24 41.12
N VAL A 256 -40.13 -5.37 40.81
CA VAL A 256 -39.77 -6.19 39.64
C VAL A 256 -39.87 -5.37 38.34
N GLN A 257 -40.88 -4.51 38.23
CA GLN A 257 -41.09 -3.67 37.05
C GLN A 257 -39.99 -2.61 36.88
N GLU A 258 -39.55 -1.97 37.98
CA GLU A 258 -38.41 -1.04 37.94
C GLU A 258 -37.10 -1.76 37.59
N ALA A 259 -36.91 -2.98 38.10
CA ALA A 259 -35.74 -3.78 37.80
C ALA A 259 -35.67 -4.18 36.31
N GLU A 260 -36.78 -4.59 35.72
CA GLU A 260 -36.89 -4.90 34.29
C GLU A 260 -36.68 -3.64 33.42
N ALA A 261 -37.28 -2.52 33.80
CA ALA A 261 -37.09 -1.25 33.10
C ALA A 261 -35.63 -0.79 33.13
N ALA A 262 -34.95 -0.91 34.29
CA ALA A 262 -33.54 -0.57 34.43
C ALA A 262 -32.64 -1.48 33.57
N ARG A 263 -32.88 -2.80 33.58
CA ARG A 263 -32.15 -3.76 32.71
C ARG A 263 -32.35 -3.44 31.24
N GLY A 264 -33.58 -3.15 30.81
CA GLY A 264 -33.89 -2.76 29.44
C GLY A 264 -33.17 -1.47 29.02
N ALA A 265 -33.18 -0.45 29.88
CA ALA A 265 -32.49 0.81 29.62
C ALA A 265 -30.97 0.63 29.51
N VAL A 266 -30.37 -0.15 30.42
CA VAL A 266 -28.94 -0.47 30.39
C VAL A 266 -28.56 -1.27 29.15
N GLY A 267 -29.36 -2.27 28.79
CA GLY A 267 -29.16 -3.04 27.56
C GLY A 267 -29.19 -2.16 26.31
N ALA A 268 -30.12 -1.19 26.24
CA ALA A 268 -30.18 -0.23 25.14
C ALA A 268 -28.94 0.67 25.08
N VAL A 269 -28.48 1.20 26.22
CA VAL A 269 -27.26 2.03 26.30
C VAL A 269 -26.03 1.24 25.87
N LEU A 270 -25.87 0.01 26.37
CA LEU A 270 -24.78 -0.90 25.95
C LEU A 270 -24.84 -1.18 24.45
N GLY A 271 -26.03 -1.44 23.91
CA GLY A 271 -26.21 -1.66 22.47
C GLY A 271 -25.74 -0.47 21.63
N VAL A 272 -26.11 0.75 22.02
CA VAL A 272 -25.63 1.99 21.35
C VAL A 272 -24.11 2.14 21.50
N GLN A 273 -23.56 1.84 22.68
CA GLN A 273 -22.11 1.93 22.93
C GLN A 273 -21.32 0.94 22.06
N PHE A 274 -21.75 -0.32 21.96
CA PHE A 274 -21.12 -1.32 21.11
C PHE A 274 -21.26 -0.97 19.62
N TYR A 275 -22.40 -0.44 19.21
CA TYR A 275 -22.59 0.08 17.86
C TYR A 275 -21.57 1.19 17.54
N LEU A 276 -21.43 2.19 18.42
CA LEU A 276 -20.48 3.30 18.24
C LEU A 276 -19.02 2.82 18.27
N LEU A 277 -18.72 1.77 19.04
CA LEU A 277 -17.41 1.13 19.10
C LEU A 277 -17.06 0.40 17.78
N LEU A 278 -18.01 -0.35 17.20
CA LEU A 278 -17.79 -1.13 15.98
C LEU A 278 -17.87 -0.25 14.71
N MET A 279 -18.51 0.91 14.79
CA MET A 279 -18.72 1.83 13.69
C MET A 279 -17.42 2.13 12.91
N PRO A 280 -16.30 2.61 13.50
CA PRO A 280 -15.07 2.89 12.74
C PRO A 280 -14.54 1.67 11.96
N ALA A 281 -14.74 0.47 12.51
CA ALA A 281 -14.35 -0.78 11.88
C ALA A 281 -15.15 -1.03 10.61
N VAL A 282 -16.49 -0.92 10.67
CA VAL A 282 -17.39 -1.05 9.51
C VAL A 282 -17.10 0.04 8.47
N LEU A 283 -16.98 1.29 8.91
CA LEU A 283 -16.70 2.44 8.03
C LEU A 283 -15.37 2.29 7.28
N SER A 284 -14.38 1.63 7.89
CA SER A 284 -13.08 1.43 7.28
C SER A 284 -13.07 0.39 6.15
N LEU A 285 -14.09 -0.49 6.06
CA LEU A 285 -14.17 -1.56 5.06
C LEU A 285 -14.28 -1.02 3.63
N LEU A 286 -15.19 -0.08 3.39
CA LEU A 286 -15.42 0.50 2.06
C LEU A 286 -14.14 1.07 1.42
N PRO A 287 -13.42 2.02 2.06
CA PRO A 287 -12.17 2.54 1.53
C PRO A 287 -11.06 1.48 1.53
N ALA A 288 -11.08 0.50 2.44
CA ALA A 288 -10.06 -0.54 2.48
C ALA A 288 -10.14 -1.46 1.26
N VAL A 289 -11.33 -2.03 1.01
CA VAL A 289 -11.61 -2.96 -0.09
C VAL A 289 -11.46 -2.25 -1.44
N SER A 290 -12.04 -1.06 -1.58
CA SER A 290 -11.94 -0.27 -2.83
C SER A 290 -10.48 -0.02 -3.20
N ARG A 291 -9.65 0.42 -2.24
CA ARG A 291 -8.21 0.62 -2.46
C ARG A 291 -7.49 -0.69 -2.76
N ALA A 292 -7.79 -1.78 -2.06
CA ALA A 292 -7.14 -3.07 -2.30
C ALA A 292 -7.40 -3.62 -3.71
N CYS A 293 -8.66 -3.61 -4.14
CA CYS A 293 -9.07 -4.07 -5.47
C CYS A 293 -8.43 -3.23 -6.59
N VAL A 294 -8.45 -1.89 -6.48
CA VAL A 294 -7.83 -1.01 -7.48
C VAL A 294 -6.32 -1.17 -7.54
N LEU A 295 -5.64 -1.29 -6.38
CA LEU A 295 -4.22 -1.64 -6.36
C LEU A 295 -3.98 -2.93 -7.13
N MET A 296 -4.72 -3.98 -6.77
CA MET A 296 -4.47 -5.30 -7.30
C MET A 296 -4.77 -5.36 -8.80
N LYS A 297 -5.78 -4.62 -9.28
CA LYS A 297 -6.03 -4.46 -10.73
C LYS A 297 -4.92 -3.70 -11.45
N LEU A 298 -4.25 -2.74 -10.79
CA LEU A 298 -3.10 -2.02 -11.36
C LEU A 298 -1.79 -2.82 -11.33
N LEU A 299 -1.64 -3.76 -10.37
CA LEU A 299 -0.49 -4.66 -10.26
C LEU A 299 -0.64 -5.92 -11.12
N LEU A 300 -1.85 -6.48 -11.19
CA LEU A 300 -2.20 -7.69 -11.94
C LEU A 300 -3.30 -7.35 -12.97
N PRO A 301 -2.99 -6.57 -14.01
CA PRO A 301 -3.98 -6.08 -14.97
C PRO A 301 -4.68 -7.19 -15.75
N GLU A 302 -3.98 -8.30 -15.98
CA GLU A 302 -4.48 -9.48 -16.67
C GLU A 302 -5.50 -10.29 -15.85
N SER A 303 -5.50 -10.14 -14.52
CA SER A 303 -6.40 -10.89 -13.67
C SER A 303 -7.81 -10.28 -13.66
N LEU A 304 -8.82 -11.14 -13.76
CA LEU A 304 -10.23 -10.76 -13.62
C LEU A 304 -10.68 -10.64 -12.15
N VAL A 305 -9.99 -11.34 -11.24
CA VAL A 305 -10.37 -11.45 -9.81
C VAL A 305 -10.47 -10.08 -9.12
N PRO A 306 -9.49 -9.16 -9.23
CA PRO A 306 -9.60 -7.86 -8.59
C PRO A 306 -10.75 -7.00 -9.11
N GLY A 307 -11.07 -7.12 -10.40
CA GLY A 307 -12.15 -6.39 -11.04
C GLY A 307 -13.53 -6.84 -10.54
N TRP A 308 -13.77 -8.15 -10.55
CA TRP A 308 -14.99 -8.73 -9.98
C TRP A 308 -15.11 -8.51 -8.48
N GLY A 309 -14.00 -8.58 -7.74
CA GLY A 309 -13.95 -8.23 -6.32
C GLY A 309 -14.39 -6.77 -6.09
N LEU A 310 -13.96 -5.84 -6.93
CA LEU A 310 -14.35 -4.43 -6.85
C LEU A 310 -15.86 -4.24 -7.13
N VAL A 311 -16.35 -4.83 -8.22
CA VAL A 311 -17.73 -4.68 -8.70
C VAL A 311 -18.73 -5.25 -7.70
N THR A 312 -18.41 -6.37 -7.06
CA THR A 312 -19.30 -7.03 -6.09
C THR A 312 -19.22 -6.40 -4.70
N SER A 313 -18.01 -6.08 -4.22
CA SER A 313 -17.82 -5.65 -2.84
C SER A 313 -18.17 -4.18 -2.61
N ILE A 314 -18.00 -3.30 -3.61
CA ILE A 314 -18.29 -1.86 -3.43
C ILE A 314 -19.77 -1.59 -3.12
N PRO A 315 -20.76 -2.08 -3.90
CA PRO A 315 -22.17 -1.87 -3.59
C PRO A 315 -22.53 -2.36 -2.18
N LEU A 316 -22.04 -3.55 -1.80
CA LEU A 316 -22.27 -4.12 -0.48
C LEU A 316 -21.69 -3.25 0.63
N CYS A 317 -20.42 -2.86 0.52
CA CYS A 317 -19.76 -2.01 1.51
C CYS A 317 -20.39 -0.61 1.58
N ALA A 318 -20.83 -0.07 0.44
CA ALA A 318 -21.51 1.23 0.39
C ALA A 318 -22.87 1.16 1.09
N LEU A 319 -23.66 0.10 0.87
CA LEU A 319 -24.94 -0.11 1.56
C LEU A 319 -24.76 -0.30 3.07
N LEU A 320 -23.77 -1.09 3.51
CA LEU A 320 -23.44 -1.27 4.92
C LEU A 320 -22.99 0.04 5.59
N THR A 321 -22.20 0.84 4.87
CA THR A 321 -21.76 2.15 5.34
C THR A 321 -22.95 3.11 5.43
N LEU A 322 -23.80 3.13 4.40
CA LEU A 322 -24.98 4.00 4.35
C LEU A 322 -25.98 3.65 5.46
N SER A 323 -26.25 2.37 5.72
CA SER A 323 -27.16 1.93 6.79
C SER A 323 -26.69 2.41 8.17
N THR A 324 -25.39 2.47 8.39
CA THR A 324 -24.78 3.04 9.61
C THR A 324 -25.12 4.52 9.75
N PHE A 325 -25.22 5.28 8.65
CA PHE A 325 -25.55 6.71 8.72
C PHE A 325 -27.04 7.03 8.68
N VAL A 326 -27.94 6.08 8.43
CA VAL A 326 -29.40 6.35 8.36
C VAL A 326 -29.91 7.00 9.65
N MET A 327 -29.44 6.54 10.82
CA MET A 327 -29.85 7.14 12.09
C MET A 327 -29.32 8.58 12.24
N LEU A 328 -28.05 8.84 11.87
CA LEU A 328 -27.49 10.19 11.89
C LEU A 328 -28.19 11.13 10.89
N TYR A 329 -28.57 10.60 9.73
CA TYR A 329 -29.28 11.30 8.68
C TYR A 329 -30.61 11.87 9.18
N HIS A 330 -31.43 11.04 9.83
CA HIS A 330 -32.74 11.47 10.35
C HIS A 330 -32.64 12.45 11.52
N LEU A 331 -31.57 12.38 12.31
CA LEU A 331 -31.38 13.26 13.46
C LEU A 331 -30.94 14.68 13.07
N ALA A 332 -30.16 14.81 11.99
CA ALA A 332 -29.49 16.08 11.65
C ALA A 332 -30.24 16.97 10.65
N GLY A 333 -30.97 16.39 9.69
CA GLY A 333 -31.78 17.14 8.71
C GLY A 333 -31.05 18.22 7.89
N ASN A 334 -29.72 18.13 7.72
CA ASN A 334 -28.89 19.18 7.14
C ASN A 334 -28.33 18.78 5.76
N ALA A 335 -28.59 19.59 4.73
CA ALA A 335 -28.13 19.34 3.36
C ALA A 335 -26.61 19.14 3.26
N LEU A 336 -25.82 19.85 4.07
CA LEU A 336 -24.36 19.80 4.02
C LEU A 336 -23.83 18.45 4.54
N LEU A 337 -24.45 17.89 5.58
CA LEU A 337 -24.17 16.53 6.05
C LEU A 337 -24.56 15.51 4.99
N ILE A 338 -25.74 15.65 4.39
CA ILE A 338 -26.26 14.72 3.38
C ILE A 338 -25.34 14.67 2.16
N THR A 339 -25.01 15.83 1.58
CA THR A 339 -24.11 15.91 0.44
C THR A 339 -22.71 15.41 0.78
N GLY A 340 -22.18 15.75 1.96
CA GLY A 340 -20.88 15.26 2.43
C GLY A 340 -20.82 13.72 2.53
N LEU A 341 -21.84 13.11 3.15
CA LEU A 341 -21.95 11.66 3.28
C LEU A 341 -22.16 10.97 1.93
N LEU A 342 -23.04 11.50 1.07
CA LEU A 342 -23.29 10.93 -0.26
C LEU A 342 -22.04 10.97 -1.14
N LEU A 343 -21.26 12.06 -1.09
CA LEU A 343 -19.99 12.14 -1.79
C LEU A 343 -18.96 11.16 -1.22
N TRP A 344 -18.86 11.05 0.10
CA TRP A 344 -17.88 10.16 0.74
C TRP A 344 -18.19 8.67 0.54
N VAL A 345 -19.44 8.24 0.77
CA VAL A 345 -19.89 6.85 0.60
C VAL A 345 -20.10 6.50 -0.87
N GLY A 346 -20.61 7.44 -1.67
CA GLY A 346 -20.96 7.22 -3.07
C GLY A 346 -19.77 7.31 -4.02
N ALA A 347 -18.67 7.99 -3.66
CA ALA A 347 -17.54 8.14 -4.57
C ALA A 347 -16.99 6.82 -5.12
N PRO A 348 -16.77 5.75 -4.32
CA PRO A 348 -16.33 4.46 -4.86
C PRO A 348 -17.30 3.82 -5.87
N LEU A 349 -18.60 4.16 -5.86
CA LEU A 349 -19.55 3.65 -6.86
C LEU A 349 -19.22 4.15 -8.27
N LEU A 350 -18.44 5.21 -8.42
CA LEU A 350 -17.97 5.70 -9.71
C LEU A 350 -17.16 4.63 -10.47
N TYR A 351 -16.49 3.70 -9.78
CA TYR A 351 -15.82 2.58 -10.45
C TYR A 351 -16.78 1.71 -11.27
N LEU A 352 -18.05 1.60 -10.87
CA LEU A 352 -19.05 0.80 -11.58
C LEU A 352 -19.40 1.38 -12.95
N THR A 353 -19.17 2.69 -13.18
CA THR A 353 -19.31 3.31 -14.51
C THR A 353 -18.29 2.77 -15.52
N ARG A 354 -17.23 2.11 -15.04
CA ARG A 354 -16.18 1.48 -15.83
C ARG A 354 -16.25 -0.06 -15.72
N PHE A 355 -17.46 -0.62 -15.63
CA PHE A 355 -17.69 -2.05 -15.49
C PHE A 355 -16.90 -2.89 -16.50
N ASP A 356 -17.05 -2.60 -17.80
CA ASP A 356 -16.38 -3.34 -18.88
C ASP A 356 -14.85 -3.37 -18.73
N LEU A 357 -14.26 -2.22 -18.40
CA LEU A 357 -12.82 -2.08 -18.17
C LEU A 357 -12.33 -2.90 -16.96
N LEU A 358 -13.17 -3.06 -15.94
CA LEU A 358 -12.82 -3.76 -14.71
C LEU A 358 -12.93 -5.28 -14.87
N THR A 359 -13.93 -5.77 -15.61
CA THR A 359 -14.25 -7.19 -15.74
C THR A 359 -13.51 -7.90 -16.87
N ARG A 360 -12.59 -7.22 -17.56
CA ARG A 360 -11.74 -7.79 -18.62
C ARG A 360 -10.23 -7.66 -18.31
N PRO A 361 -9.35 -8.43 -18.97
CA PRO A 361 -7.91 -8.25 -18.86
C PRO A 361 -7.49 -6.89 -19.47
N ILE A 362 -6.60 -6.16 -18.81
CA ILE A 362 -6.12 -4.86 -19.28
C ILE A 362 -4.76 -5.04 -19.95
N THR A 363 -4.73 -4.99 -21.28
CA THR A 363 -3.50 -5.12 -22.08
C THR A 363 -3.01 -3.78 -22.63
N ALA A 364 -3.91 -2.80 -22.82
CA ALA A 364 -3.58 -1.50 -23.40
C ALA A 364 -3.14 -0.47 -22.33
N PRO A 365 -2.08 0.33 -22.59
CA PRO A 365 -1.67 1.40 -21.68
C PRO A 365 -2.77 2.46 -21.42
N ALA A 366 -3.57 2.78 -22.44
CA ALA A 366 -4.66 3.74 -22.34
C ALA A 366 -5.75 3.31 -21.34
N ASP A 367 -6.04 2.01 -21.27
CA ASP A 367 -7.01 1.41 -20.35
C ASP A 367 -6.53 1.53 -18.90
N ARG A 368 -5.21 1.34 -18.68
CA ARG A 368 -4.58 1.55 -17.37
C ARG A 368 -4.65 3.00 -16.92
N GLU A 369 -4.35 3.95 -17.81
CA GLU A 369 -4.48 5.39 -17.51
C GLU A 369 -5.93 5.78 -17.23
N ALA A 370 -6.89 5.18 -17.95
CA ALA A 370 -8.31 5.38 -17.71
C ALA A 370 -8.73 4.93 -16.30
N LEU A 371 -8.17 3.84 -15.78
CA LEU A 371 -8.40 3.37 -14.41
C LEU A 371 -7.75 4.31 -13.37
N VAL A 372 -6.52 4.77 -13.61
CA VAL A 372 -5.83 5.74 -12.73
C VAL A 372 -6.61 7.06 -12.64
N ARG A 373 -7.11 7.57 -13.78
CA ARG A 373 -7.96 8.77 -13.80
C ARG A 373 -9.24 8.59 -12.99
N THR A 374 -9.92 7.45 -13.12
CA THR A 374 -11.10 7.15 -12.30
C THR A 374 -10.74 7.12 -10.81
N ALA A 375 -9.63 6.47 -10.44
CA ALA A 375 -9.19 6.42 -9.05
C ALA A 375 -8.88 7.80 -8.47
N PHE A 376 -8.26 8.68 -9.26
CA PHE A 376 -8.01 10.07 -8.88
C PHE A 376 -9.32 10.86 -8.70
N GLY A 377 -10.30 10.68 -9.59
CA GLY A 377 -11.63 11.27 -9.47
C GLY A 377 -12.36 10.82 -8.19
N VAL A 378 -12.32 9.52 -7.89
CA VAL A 378 -12.87 8.97 -6.64
C VAL A 378 -12.20 9.60 -5.42
N PHE A 379 -10.88 9.70 -5.41
CA PHE A 379 -10.14 10.36 -4.33
C PHE A 379 -10.56 11.83 -4.16
N GLY A 380 -10.71 12.58 -5.26
CA GLY A 380 -11.18 13.97 -5.24
C GLY A 380 -12.59 14.12 -4.65
N LEU A 381 -13.52 13.23 -5.02
CA LEU A 381 -14.89 13.24 -4.47
C LEU A 381 -14.92 12.89 -2.97
N ILE A 382 -14.11 11.92 -2.54
CA ILE A 382 -13.93 11.58 -1.13
C ILE A 382 -13.38 12.79 -0.37
N ALA A 383 -12.35 13.45 -0.89
CA ALA A 383 -11.75 14.64 -0.26
C ALA A 383 -12.76 15.79 -0.15
N LEU A 384 -13.55 16.04 -1.20
CA LEU A 384 -14.63 17.03 -1.19
C LEU A 384 -15.72 16.68 -0.16
N GLY A 385 -16.17 15.42 -0.14
CA GLY A 385 -17.14 14.94 0.85
C GLY A 385 -16.64 15.12 2.28
N MET A 386 -15.39 14.76 2.55
CA MET A 386 -14.75 14.96 3.87
C MET A 386 -14.64 16.46 4.23
N ALA A 387 -14.30 17.33 3.27
CA ALA A 387 -14.25 18.76 3.50
C ALA A 387 -15.63 19.32 3.90
N LEU A 388 -16.70 18.89 3.22
CA LEU A 388 -18.06 19.24 3.60
C LEU A 388 -18.41 18.71 5.00
N LEU A 389 -18.07 17.46 5.33
CA LEU A 389 -18.32 16.93 6.68
C LEU A 389 -17.58 17.71 7.77
N ILE A 390 -16.36 18.16 7.51
CA ILE A 390 -15.61 19.03 8.42
C ILE A 390 -16.34 20.38 8.57
N VAL A 391 -16.74 21.01 7.47
CA VAL A 391 -17.52 22.27 7.52
C VAL A 391 -18.82 22.07 8.31
N TYR A 392 -19.52 20.95 8.13
CA TYR A 392 -20.70 20.61 8.90
C TYR A 392 -20.39 20.55 10.40
N LEU A 393 -19.33 19.87 10.82
CA LEU A 393 -18.97 19.76 12.24
C LEU A 393 -18.78 21.13 12.91
N PHE A 394 -18.24 22.12 12.21
CA PHE A 394 -18.03 23.48 12.72
C PHE A 394 -19.24 24.41 12.59
N THR A 395 -20.23 24.07 11.76
CA THR A 395 -21.39 24.95 11.48
C THR A 395 -22.71 24.43 12.03
N ALA A 396 -22.81 23.11 12.25
CA ALA A 396 -24.02 22.46 12.75
C ALA A 396 -24.34 22.90 14.17
N LYS A 397 -25.60 23.27 14.40
CA LYS A 397 -26.13 23.59 15.73
C LYS A 397 -26.99 22.44 16.22
N PHE A 398 -26.73 22.00 17.44
CA PHE A 398 -27.52 21.01 18.15
C PHE A 398 -27.83 21.57 19.55
N LEU A 399 -29.12 21.61 19.92
CA LEU A 399 -29.59 22.23 21.16
C LEU A 399 -29.10 23.69 21.35
N GLY A 400 -29.04 24.47 20.27
CA GLY A 400 -28.60 25.87 20.29
C GLY A 400 -27.08 26.08 20.39
N LYS A 401 -26.28 25.01 20.55
CA LYS A 401 -24.80 25.06 20.56
C LYS A 401 -24.22 24.48 19.29
N THR A 402 -23.06 24.96 18.88
CA THR A 402 -22.28 24.37 17.79
C THR A 402 -21.76 22.99 18.17
N LEU A 403 -21.71 22.05 17.21
CA LEU A 403 -21.19 20.71 17.46
C LEU A 403 -19.72 20.77 17.88
N VAL A 404 -18.89 21.37 17.02
CA VAL A 404 -17.46 21.62 17.27
C VAL A 404 -17.21 23.11 17.27
N GLY A 405 -16.57 23.62 18.33
CA GLY A 405 -16.25 25.03 18.44
C GLY A 405 -15.12 25.32 19.44
N PHE A 406 -14.60 26.54 19.39
CA PHE A 406 -13.45 26.95 20.20
C PHE A 406 -13.86 27.46 21.58
N ASP A 407 -15.13 27.81 21.78
CA ASP A 407 -15.65 28.36 23.03
C ASP A 407 -16.50 27.32 23.80
N SER A 408 -16.27 27.19 25.11
CA SER A 408 -17.03 26.30 26.01
C SER A 408 -18.51 26.66 26.13
N ALA A 409 -18.86 27.93 26.05
CA ALA A 409 -20.25 28.34 26.27
C ALA A 409 -21.13 27.94 25.08
N THR A 410 -20.57 28.02 23.88
CA THR A 410 -21.29 27.89 22.61
C THR A 410 -21.03 26.58 21.85
N SER A 411 -20.18 25.67 22.36
CA SER A 411 -19.87 24.38 21.70
C SER A 411 -20.06 23.15 22.58
N ILE A 412 -20.34 22.00 21.95
CA ILE A 412 -20.50 20.70 22.62
C ILE A 412 -19.13 20.00 22.75
N ILE A 413 -18.37 19.94 21.66
CA ILE A 413 -17.07 19.26 21.60
C ILE A 413 -16.01 20.29 21.20
N ARG A 414 -14.87 20.27 21.89
CA ARG A 414 -13.72 21.11 21.54
C ARG A 414 -12.78 20.36 20.58
N PRO A 415 -12.20 21.03 19.57
CA PRO A 415 -11.32 20.38 18.60
C PRO A 415 -10.16 19.61 19.22
N TRP A 416 -9.56 20.13 20.29
CA TRP A 416 -8.41 19.53 20.97
C TRP A 416 -8.75 18.41 21.97
N LYS A 417 -10.02 17.99 22.08
CA LYS A 417 -10.36 16.81 22.88
C LYS A 417 -9.82 15.56 22.20
N LEU A 418 -8.98 14.81 22.91
CA LEU A 418 -8.35 13.57 22.46
C LEU A 418 -9.39 12.54 21.97
N GLU A 419 -10.56 12.47 22.60
CA GLU A 419 -11.69 11.60 22.22
C GLU A 419 -12.15 11.77 20.77
N LEU A 420 -12.23 13.02 20.29
CA LEU A 420 -12.60 13.31 18.90
C LEU A 420 -11.52 12.78 17.96
N HIS A 421 -10.25 12.97 18.34
CA HIS A 421 -9.13 12.57 17.52
C HIS A 421 -8.95 11.05 17.45
N ARG A 422 -9.19 10.35 18.56
CA ARG A 422 -9.10 8.90 18.65
C ARG A 422 -9.91 8.20 17.56
N LYS A 423 -11.18 8.60 17.35
CA LYS A 423 -12.08 7.94 16.39
C LYS A 423 -11.60 8.02 14.94
N TRP A 424 -11.15 9.20 14.49
CA TRP A 424 -10.69 9.33 13.10
C TRP A 424 -9.30 8.71 12.91
N ILE A 425 -8.41 8.79 13.91
CA ILE A 425 -7.10 8.12 13.89
C ILE A 425 -7.29 6.60 13.76
N GLU A 426 -8.20 6.02 14.57
CA GLU A 426 -8.56 4.61 14.53
C GLU A 426 -9.12 4.20 13.16
N TYR A 427 -10.04 5.00 12.61
CA TYR A 427 -10.58 4.79 11.26
C TYR A 427 -9.49 4.80 10.17
N VAL A 428 -8.58 5.79 10.19
CA VAL A 428 -7.50 5.90 9.19
C VAL A 428 -6.54 4.73 9.30
N GLY A 429 -6.09 4.39 10.51
CA GLY A 429 -5.19 3.26 10.77
C GLY A 429 -5.79 1.94 10.33
N ARG A 430 -7.04 1.65 10.74
CA ARG A 430 -7.76 0.44 10.32
C ARG A 430 -7.97 0.37 8.82
N SER A 431 -8.36 1.48 8.20
CA SER A 431 -8.59 1.50 6.76
C SER A 431 -7.31 1.15 5.99
N LEU A 432 -6.16 1.73 6.38
CA LEU A 432 -4.85 1.43 5.76
C LEU A 432 -4.43 -0.03 5.99
N PHE A 433 -4.54 -0.51 7.23
CA PHE A 433 -4.21 -1.89 7.56
C PHE A 433 -5.06 -2.88 6.76
N LEU A 434 -6.38 -2.66 6.73
CA LEU A 434 -7.31 -3.50 6.00
C LEU A 434 -7.09 -3.48 4.49
N SER A 435 -6.60 -2.36 3.92
CA SER A 435 -6.22 -2.36 2.50
C SER A 435 -5.13 -3.39 2.19
N VAL A 436 -4.19 -3.61 3.10
CA VAL A 436 -3.17 -4.66 2.95
C VAL A 436 -3.78 -6.04 3.15
N PHE A 437 -4.64 -6.20 4.16
CA PHE A 437 -5.36 -7.46 4.42
C PHE A 437 -6.17 -7.93 3.19
N PHE A 438 -6.99 -7.05 2.61
CA PHE A 438 -7.80 -7.38 1.43
C PHE A 438 -6.94 -7.58 0.18
N ALA A 439 -5.82 -6.86 0.04
CA ALA A 439 -4.90 -7.10 -1.06
C ALA A 439 -4.24 -8.48 -0.95
N ASP A 440 -3.84 -8.90 0.25
CA ASP A 440 -3.31 -10.25 0.49
C ASP A 440 -4.36 -11.34 0.18
N LEU A 441 -5.62 -11.12 0.57
CA LEU A 441 -6.72 -12.02 0.25
C LEU A 441 -6.94 -12.13 -1.27
N LEU A 442 -7.03 -11.00 -1.97
CA LEU A 442 -7.22 -10.96 -3.41
C LEU A 442 -6.06 -11.63 -4.16
N LEU A 443 -4.82 -11.43 -3.72
CA LEU A 443 -3.66 -12.09 -4.32
C LEU A 443 -3.76 -13.61 -4.15
N ARG A 444 -4.14 -14.09 -2.96
CA ARG A 444 -4.33 -15.54 -2.71
C ARG A 444 -5.45 -16.12 -3.58
N ILE A 445 -6.57 -15.41 -3.70
CA ILE A 445 -7.67 -15.82 -4.59
C ILE A 445 -7.19 -15.86 -6.05
N ALA A 446 -6.51 -14.82 -6.52
CA ALA A 446 -5.99 -14.76 -7.89
C ALA A 446 -5.00 -15.89 -8.19
N LEU A 447 -4.07 -16.18 -7.27
CA LEU A 447 -3.14 -17.30 -7.40
C LEU A 447 -3.85 -18.65 -7.36
N SER A 448 -4.87 -18.81 -6.51
CA SER A 448 -5.67 -20.03 -6.44
C SER A 448 -6.43 -20.26 -7.74
N VAL A 449 -7.16 -19.26 -8.23
CA VAL A 449 -7.92 -19.32 -9.48
C VAL A 449 -6.99 -19.66 -10.64
N TRP A 450 -5.84 -18.97 -10.77
CA TRP A 450 -4.88 -19.24 -11.84
C TRP A 450 -4.33 -20.68 -11.82
N ARG A 451 -4.03 -21.22 -10.63
CA ARG A 451 -3.54 -22.61 -10.49
C ARG A 451 -4.62 -23.63 -10.87
N GLU A 452 -5.81 -23.46 -10.33
CA GLU A 452 -6.93 -24.39 -10.55
C GLU A 452 -7.40 -24.35 -12.00
N GLU A 453 -7.52 -23.16 -12.61
CA GLU A 453 -7.91 -22.99 -14.01
C GLU A 453 -6.90 -23.67 -14.94
N ARG A 454 -5.60 -23.53 -14.68
CA ARG A 454 -4.55 -24.20 -15.46
C ARG A 454 -4.55 -25.72 -15.26
N ALA A 455 -4.85 -26.20 -14.06
CA ALA A 455 -4.95 -27.64 -13.78
C ALA A 455 -6.20 -28.27 -14.41
N PHE A 456 -7.29 -27.49 -14.49
CA PHE A 456 -8.54 -27.89 -15.14
C PHE A 456 -8.42 -27.85 -16.67
N SER A 457 -7.70 -26.87 -17.21
CA SER A 457 -7.44 -26.70 -18.63
C SER A 457 -6.80 -27.95 -19.23
N GLY A 458 -7.45 -28.53 -20.24
CA GLY A 458 -6.98 -29.75 -20.92
C GLY A 458 -7.51 -31.07 -20.34
N THR A 459 -8.38 -31.01 -19.33
CA THR A 459 -9.11 -32.20 -18.84
C THR A 459 -10.38 -32.45 -19.66
N ALA A 460 -10.87 -33.70 -19.71
CA ALA A 460 -12.13 -34.03 -20.39
C ALA A 460 -13.35 -33.23 -19.85
N PRO A 461 -13.49 -33.04 -18.52
CA PRO A 461 -14.52 -32.16 -17.96
C PRO A 461 -14.44 -30.71 -18.44
N ALA A 462 -13.26 -30.17 -18.74
CA ALA A 462 -13.12 -28.82 -19.27
C ALA A 462 -13.75 -28.69 -20.66
N ALA A 463 -13.53 -29.65 -21.55
CA ALA A 463 -14.16 -29.65 -22.87
C ALA A 463 -15.70 -29.74 -22.78
N ALA A 464 -16.22 -30.53 -21.83
CA ALA A 464 -17.66 -30.61 -21.57
C ALA A 464 -18.22 -29.27 -21.06
N PHE A 465 -17.50 -28.62 -20.15
CA PHE A 465 -17.86 -27.30 -19.63
C PHE A 465 -17.85 -26.22 -20.72
N ASP A 466 -16.85 -26.21 -21.61
CA ASP A 466 -16.76 -25.27 -22.73
C ASP A 466 -17.94 -25.43 -23.69
N HIS A 467 -18.34 -26.68 -23.97
CA HIS A 467 -19.54 -26.95 -24.76
C HIS A 467 -20.80 -26.41 -24.08
N THR A 468 -20.96 -26.63 -22.77
CA THR A 468 -22.08 -26.07 -22.00
C THR A 468 -22.07 -24.54 -22.02
N MET A 469 -20.93 -23.90 -21.82
CA MET A 469 -20.82 -22.43 -21.81
C MET A 469 -21.05 -21.83 -23.19
N SER A 470 -20.62 -22.48 -24.26
CA SER A 470 -20.93 -22.08 -25.64
C SER A 470 -22.44 -22.16 -25.92
N GLY A 471 -23.07 -23.26 -25.50
CA GLY A 471 -24.52 -23.44 -25.60
C GLY A 471 -25.30 -22.38 -24.83
N LEU A 472 -24.94 -22.15 -23.56
CA LEU A 472 -25.54 -21.10 -22.74
C LEU A 472 -25.32 -19.71 -23.31
N GLY A 473 -24.11 -19.42 -23.80
CA GLY A 473 -23.79 -18.15 -24.45
C GLY A 473 -24.71 -17.87 -25.63
N SER A 474 -24.96 -18.88 -26.48
CA SER A 474 -25.88 -18.75 -27.62
C SER A 474 -27.35 -18.56 -27.22
N ALA A 475 -27.74 -19.04 -26.04
CA ALA A 475 -29.11 -18.97 -25.53
C ALA A 475 -29.40 -17.68 -24.73
N VAL A 476 -28.40 -17.18 -24.01
CA VAL A 476 -28.56 -16.07 -23.04
C VAL A 476 -28.10 -14.73 -23.62
N LEU A 477 -27.07 -14.71 -24.47
CA LEU A 477 -26.52 -13.47 -24.99
C LEU A 477 -27.21 -13.03 -26.31
N PRO A 478 -27.39 -11.72 -26.55
CA PRO A 478 -28.00 -11.22 -27.78
C PRO A 478 -27.21 -11.67 -29.02
N ARG A 479 -27.91 -12.12 -30.07
CA ARG A 479 -27.30 -12.50 -31.36
C ARG A 479 -26.52 -11.30 -31.92
N GLY A 480 -25.19 -11.39 -31.93
CA GLY A 480 -24.28 -10.30 -32.32
C GLY A 480 -23.21 -9.95 -31.29
N SER A 481 -23.31 -10.48 -30.06
CA SER A 481 -22.32 -10.30 -28.98
C SER A 481 -21.25 -11.42 -28.93
N ALA A 482 -21.03 -12.11 -30.06
CA ALA A 482 -20.00 -13.13 -30.13
C ALA A 482 -18.63 -12.50 -29.80
N PRO A 483 -17.83 -13.12 -28.91
CA PRO A 483 -16.47 -12.66 -28.68
C PRO A 483 -15.70 -12.73 -30.01
N PRO A 484 -14.75 -11.81 -30.27
CA PRO A 484 -13.82 -11.98 -31.38
C PRO A 484 -13.14 -13.34 -31.18
N VAL A 485 -13.36 -14.25 -32.11
CA VAL A 485 -12.65 -15.53 -32.18
C VAL A 485 -11.16 -15.18 -32.28
N ALA A 486 -10.38 -15.63 -31.31
CA ALA A 486 -8.93 -15.49 -31.29
C ALA A 486 -8.27 -16.40 -32.34
#